data_AF-A0A972SP18-F1
#
_entry.id   AF-A0A972SP18-F1
#
_cell.length_a   1.000
_cell.length_b   1.000
_cell.length_c   1.000
_cell.angle_alpha   90.00
_cell.angle_beta   90.00
_cell.angle_gamma   90.00
#
_symmetry.space_group_name_H-M   'P 1'
#
loop_
_entity.id
_entity.type
_entity.pdbx_description
1 polymer ?
#
loop_
_entity_poly.entity_id
_entity_poly.type
_entity_poly.pdbx_seq_one_letter_code
_entity_poly.pdbx_strand_id
1 'polypeptide(L)' 'MKLDDATFRQLRRLAPVLDDLLNAEEVEHADQAVDLSSLAQLCSQLFDAYRDQRPGEIAQARLDALESQ' A
#
# COMPACT_ATOMS: atom_id res chain seq x y z
N MET A 1 4.14 -12.95 6.58
CA MET A 1 5.21 -12.52 5.65
C MET A 1 6.18 -11.63 6.39
N LYS A 2 7.49 -11.91 6.34
CA LYS A 2 8.51 -10.99 6.85
C LYS A 2 8.91 -10.11 5.67
N LEU A 3 8.73 -8.79 5.78
CA LEU A 3 9.19 -7.86 4.75
C LEU A 3 10.72 -7.94 4.69
N ASP A 4 11.29 -8.02 3.50
CA ASP A 4 12.74 -7.90 3.35
C ASP A 4 13.18 -6.45 3.63
N ASP A 5 14.45 -6.31 3.97
CA ASP A 5 15.07 -5.02 4.34
C ASP A 5 14.92 -3.95 3.25
N ALA A 6 14.94 -4.32 1.96
CA ALA A 6 14.84 -3.36 0.87
C ALA A 6 13.41 -2.84 0.75
N THR A 7 12.43 -3.74 0.78
CA THR A 7 11.01 -3.37 0.73
C THR A 7 10.60 -2.55 1.95
N PHE A 8 11.08 -2.88 3.14
CA PHE A 8 10.81 -2.11 4.35
C PHE A 8 11.39 -0.70 4.28
N ARG A 9 12.62 -0.54 3.78
CA ARG A 9 13.23 0.79 3.59
C ARG A 9 12.48 1.62 2.54
N GLN A 10 12.00 0.99 1.47
CA GLN A 10 11.24 1.68 0.43
C GLN A 10 9.89 2.16 0.96
N LEU A 11 9.16 1.31 1.70
CA LEU A 11 7.94 1.69 2.43
C LEU A 11 8.19 2.87 3.37
N ARG A 12 9.27 2.83 4.15
CA ARG A 12 9.61 3.89 5.10
C ARG A 12 9.94 5.23 4.42
N ARG A 13 10.50 5.19 3.21
CA ARG A 13 10.77 6.42 2.42
C ARG A 13 9.50 7.02 1.82
N LEU A 14 8.53 6.18 1.47
CA LEU A 14 7.28 6.60 0.85
C LEU A 14 6.19 6.96 1.87
N ALA A 15 6.33 6.56 3.13
CA ALA A 15 5.41 6.90 4.22
C ALA A 15 5.18 8.42 4.40
N PRO A 16 6.22 9.28 4.48
CA PRO A 16 6.00 10.73 4.56
C PRO A 16 5.37 11.31 3.28
N VAL A 17 5.67 10.76 2.10
CA VAL A 17 5.02 11.18 0.85
C VAL A 17 3.52 10.86 0.87
N LEU A 18 3.13 9.71 1.43
CA LEU A 18 1.73 9.36 1.62
C LEU A 18 1.05 10.29 2.63
N ASP A 19 1.74 10.63 3.73
CA ASP A 19 1.22 11.54 4.76
C ASP A 19 1.03 12.96 4.21
N ASP A 20 2.02 13.48 3.48
CA ASP A 20 1.94 14.77 2.80
C ASP A 20 0.79 14.78 1.79
N LEU A 21 0.53 13.67 1.09
CA LEU A 21 -0.53 13.59 0.09
C LEU A 21 -1.93 13.39 0.67
N LEU A 22 -2.05 12.69 1.79
CA LEU A 22 -3.32 12.55 2.52
C LEU A 22 -3.70 13.84 3.24
N ASN A 23 -2.70 14.64 3.65
CA ASN A 23 -2.89 15.96 4.24
C ASN A 23 -2.97 17.08 3.20
N ALA A 24 -2.46 16.88 1.98
CA ALA A 24 -2.63 17.81 0.87
C ALA A 24 -4.01 17.62 0.22
N GLU A 25 -4.82 18.68 0.24
CA GLU A 25 -6.16 18.69 -0.37
C GLU A 25 -6.10 18.53 -1.90
N GLU A 26 -4.96 18.82 -2.52
CA GLU A 26 -4.72 18.70 -3.97
C GLU A 26 -3.26 18.32 -4.27
N VAL A 27 -3.01 17.45 -5.25
CA VAL A 27 -1.65 17.03 -5.64
C VAL A 27 -1.06 18.11 -6.54
N GLU A 28 -0.37 19.09 -5.95
CA GLU A 28 0.10 20.28 -6.66
C GLU A 28 1.30 20.04 -7.60
N HIS A 29 2.01 18.90 -7.49
CA HIS A 29 3.26 18.65 -8.22
C HIS A 29 3.32 17.28 -8.89
N ALA A 30 3.68 17.26 -10.19
CA ALA A 30 3.77 16.04 -11.00
C ALA A 30 4.81 15.01 -10.46
N ASP A 31 5.85 15.46 -9.77
CA ASP A 31 6.83 14.58 -9.11
C ASP A 31 6.20 13.77 -7.97
N GLN A 32 5.22 14.32 -7.24
CA GLN A 32 4.50 13.58 -6.19
C GLN A 32 3.66 12.44 -6.78
N ALA A 33 3.18 12.58 -8.02
CA ALA A 33 2.42 11.54 -8.72
C ALA A 33 3.29 10.33 -9.13
N VAL A 34 4.59 10.54 -9.38
CA VAL A 34 5.54 9.47 -9.70
C VAL A 34 5.84 8.63 -8.45
N ASP A 35 6.04 9.27 -7.31
CA ASP A 35 6.24 8.58 -6.03
C ASP A 35 4.97 7.85 -5.56
N LEU A 36 3.80 8.42 -5.84
CA LEU A 36 2.49 7.77 -5.65
C LEU A 36 2.35 6.50 -6.47
N SER A 37 2.70 6.56 -7.77
CA SER A 37 2.61 5.41 -8.66
C SER A 37 3.54 4.29 -8.17
N SER A 38 4.74 4.66 -7.75
CA SER A 38 5.73 3.74 -7.17
C SER A 38 5.24 3.11 -5.85
N LEU A 39 4.56 3.90 -5.01
CA LEU A 39 3.97 3.42 -3.76
C LEU A 39 2.78 2.50 -4.00
N ALA A 40 1.87 2.86 -4.90
CA ALA A 40 0.74 2.02 -5.27
C ALA A 40 1.21 0.66 -5.81
N GLN A 41 2.26 0.67 -6.64
CA GLN A 41 2.85 -0.53 -7.20
C GLN A 41 3.54 -1.39 -6.13
N LEU A 42 4.19 -0.78 -5.14
CA LEU A 42 4.79 -1.49 -4.00
C LEU A 42 3.71 -2.11 -3.11
N CYS A 43 2.65 -1.37 -2.79
CA CYS A 43 1.52 -1.86 -2.00
C CYS A 43 0.80 -3.03 -2.71
N SER A 44 0.63 -2.95 -4.03
CA SER A 44 0.04 -4.04 -4.82
C SER A 44 0.89 -5.31 -4.74
N GLN A 45 2.21 -5.20 -4.93
CA GLN A 45 3.12 -6.36 -4.86
C GLN A 45 3.11 -7.02 -3.48
N LEU A 46 3.09 -6.21 -2.42
CA LEU A 46 3.01 -6.69 -1.05
C LEU A 46 1.67 -7.39 -0.77
N PHE A 47 0.57 -6.83 -1.28
CA PHE A 47 -0.74 -7.44 -1.15
C PHE A 47 -0.84 -8.76 -1.90
N ASP A 48 -0.33 -8.83 -3.13
CA ASP A 48 -0.32 -10.07 -3.91
C ASP A 48 0.53 -11.16 -3.21
N ALA A 49 1.73 -10.80 -2.74
CA ALA A 49 2.59 -11.72 -1.99
C ALA A 49 1.96 -12.20 -0.66
N TYR A 50 1.22 -11.32 0.03
CA TYR A 50 0.46 -11.69 1.22
C TYR A 50 -0.71 -12.61 0.88
N ARG A 51 -1.48 -12.27 -0.17
CA ARG A 51 -2.62 -13.06 -0.63
C ARG A 51 -2.21 -14.48 -1.01
N ASP A 52 -1.10 -14.63 -1.71
CA ASP A 52 -0.60 -15.94 -2.12
C ASP A 52 -0.18 -16.80 -0.92
N GLN A 53 0.33 -16.17 0.16
CA GLN A 53 0.68 -16.87 1.39
C GLN A 53 -0.53 -17.17 2.28
N ARG A 54 -1.57 -16.33 2.24
CA ARG A 54 -2.74 -16.36 3.15
C ARG A 54 -4.07 -16.19 2.39
N PRO A 55 -4.41 -17.07 1.44
CA PRO A 55 -5.61 -16.91 0.61
C PRO A 55 -6.90 -16.96 1.46
N GLY A 56 -6.92 -17.76 2.53
CA GLY A 56 -8.07 -17.87 3.43
C GLY A 56 -8.33 -16.61 4.27
N GLU A 57 -7.27 -15.95 4.75
CA GLU A 57 -7.41 -14.71 5.53
C GLU A 57 -7.89 -13.55 4.66
N ILE A 58 -7.43 -13.48 3.40
CA ILE A 58 -7.93 -12.49 2.42
C ILE A 58 -9.39 -12.76 2.07
N ALA A 59 -9.77 -14.03 1.88
CA ALA A 59 -11.16 -14.39 1.59
C ALA A 59 -12.07 -14.00 2.77
N GLN A 60 -11.65 -14.25 4.01
CA GLN A 60 -12.39 -13.87 5.20
C GLN A 60 -12.49 -12.35 5.36
N ALA A 61 -11.38 -11.62 5.25
CA ALA A 61 -11.39 -10.15 5.35
C ALA A 61 -12.29 -9.48 4.29
N ARG A 62 -12.41 -10.08 3.10
CA ARG A 62 -13.34 -9.63 2.06
C ARG A 62 -14.81 -9.87 2.42
N LEU A 63 -15.11 -11.00 3.06
CA LEU A 63 -16.45 -11.30 3.55
C LEU A 63 -16.83 -10.34 4.68
N ASP A 64 -15.94 -10.14 5.66
CA ASP A 64 -16.18 -9.22 6.79
C ASP A 64 -16.39 -7.77 6.31
N ALA A 65 -15.68 -7.34 5.27
CA ALA A 65 -15.86 -6.02 4.66
C ALA A 65 -17.21 -5.88 3.93
N LEU A 66 -17.73 -6.96 3.36
CA LEU A 66 -19.04 -7.00 2.71
C LEU A 66 -20.19 -6.97 3.72
N GLU A 67 -19.98 -7.59 4.90
CA GLU A 67 -20.97 -7.62 5.99
C GLU A 67 -20.98 -6.33 6.83
N SER A 68 -19.93 -5.52 6.76
CA SER A 68 -19.83 -4.22 7.44
C SER A 68 -20.35 -3.04 6.62
N GLN A 69 -20.94 -3.29 5.44
CA GLN A 69 -21.45 -2.30 4.49
C GLN A 69 -22.98 -2.16 4.60
#